data_AF-A0A3N4VAF0-F1
#
_entry.id   AF-A0A3N4VAF0-F1
#
_cell.length_a   1.000
_cell.length_b   1.000
_cell.length_c   1.000
_cell.angle_alpha   90.00
_cell.angle_beta   90.00
_cell.angle_gamma   90.00
#
_symmetry.space_group_name_H-M   'P 1'
#
loop_
_entity.id
_entity.type
_entity.pdbx_description
1 polymer ?
#
loop_
_entity_poly.entity_id
_entity_poly.type
_entity_poly.pdbx_seq_one_letter_code
_entity_poly.pdbx_strand_id
1 'polypeptide(L)'
;MALDGTGKRQLRTRAALVARARHLTARKGLTGFTIQELCDQVGVSRRTFFNYFPTKESAVLGVENGLDSALVDDFLAARAVHPEARRPLVDDLVEVAIGHFEAMSPTASDLADFVGSMQREPKLIAAMIDSGRSEQERFIARLAESQGDADLLPIRVAIVTFEALVRLSIDTYLHGADVVPFADILRERVRAARELFAPLPTKRLVPSP
;
A
#
# COMPACT_ATOMS: atom_id res chain seq x y z
N MET A 1 -1.59 22.00 -0.11
CA MET A 1 -2.67 22.76 0.58
C MET A 1 -2.60 22.41 2.07
N ALA A 2 -2.41 23.38 2.97
CA ALA A 2 -2.28 23.07 4.40
C ALA A 2 -3.64 22.65 4.97
N LEU A 3 -3.75 21.41 5.47
CA LEU A 3 -4.93 20.92 6.17
C LEU A 3 -5.25 21.86 7.34
N ASP A 4 -6.51 22.29 7.43
CA ASP A 4 -7.02 23.10 8.52
C ASP A 4 -6.89 22.36 9.87
N GLY A 5 -7.12 23.07 10.99
CA GLY A 5 -7.02 22.49 12.33
C GLY A 5 -7.91 21.25 12.53
N THR A 6 -9.02 21.17 11.78
CA THR A 6 -9.99 20.07 11.80
C THR A 6 -9.44 18.83 11.09
N GLY A 7 -8.89 18.98 9.88
CA GLY A 7 -8.29 17.91 9.10
C GLY A 7 -7.05 17.30 9.78
N LYS A 8 -6.22 18.14 10.41
CA LYS A 8 -5.09 17.64 11.23
C LYS A 8 -5.56 16.80 12.42
N ARG A 9 -6.65 17.21 13.07
CA ARG A 9 -7.23 16.46 14.20
C ARG A 9 -7.84 15.14 13.75
N GLN A 10 -8.49 15.13 12.58
CA GLN A 10 -9.06 13.94 11.97
C GLN A 10 -7.97 12.90 11.65
N LEU A 11 -6.90 13.31 10.96
CA LEU A 11 -5.76 12.44 10.65
C LEU A 11 -5.08 11.88 11.90
N ARG A 12 -4.87 12.71 12.93
CA ARG A 12 -4.29 12.25 14.20
C ARG A 12 -5.15 11.22 14.90
N THR A 13 -6.47 11.41 14.90
CA THR A 13 -7.42 10.48 15.52
C THR A 13 -7.41 9.14 14.79
N ARG A 14 -7.42 9.19 13.46
CA ARG A 14 -7.33 8.01 12.60
C ARG A 14 -6.02 7.23 12.86
N ALA A 15 -4.87 7.91 12.83
CA ALA A 15 -3.58 7.29 13.09
C ALA A 15 -3.53 6.64 14.48
N ALA A 16 -4.07 7.30 15.51
CA ALA A 16 -4.14 6.76 16.87
C ALA A 16 -5.02 5.50 16.96
N LEU A 17 -6.17 5.49 16.27
CA LEU A 17 -7.03 4.31 16.19
C LEU A 17 -6.34 3.13 15.51
N VAL A 18 -5.65 3.37 14.40
CA VAL A 18 -4.92 2.32 13.65
C VAL A 18 -3.78 1.75 14.49
N ALA A 19 -2.90 2.60 15.00
CA ALA A 19 -1.76 2.18 15.82
C ALA A 19 -2.24 1.36 17.02
N ARG A 20 -3.31 1.81 17.69
CA ARG A 20 -3.83 1.11 18.85
C ARG A 20 -4.56 -0.19 18.51
N ALA A 21 -5.27 -0.26 17.39
CA ALA A 21 -5.88 -1.49 16.90
C ALA A 21 -4.82 -2.55 16.56
N ARG A 22 -3.72 -2.15 15.90
CA ARG A 22 -2.57 -3.02 15.60
C ARG A 22 -1.93 -3.54 16.88
N HIS A 23 -1.65 -2.65 17.84
CA HIS A 23 -1.09 -3.03 19.14
C HIS A 23 -1.95 -4.07 19.88
N LEU A 24 -3.26 -3.84 19.97
CA LEU A 24 -4.17 -4.77 20.62
C LEU A 24 -4.26 -6.10 19.88
N THR A 25 -4.27 -6.07 18.54
CA THR A 25 -4.30 -7.28 17.71
C THR A 25 -3.02 -8.09 17.84
N ALA A 26 -1.85 -7.46 17.78
CA ALA A 26 -0.56 -8.13 17.96
C ALA A 26 -0.48 -8.86 19.31
N ARG A 27 -1.01 -8.25 20.38
CA ARG A 27 -0.93 -8.81 21.74
C ARG A 27 -2.03 -9.80 22.09
N LYS A 28 -3.27 -9.52 21.68
CA LYS A 28 -4.47 -10.24 22.14
C LYS A 28 -5.16 -11.02 21.02
N GLY A 29 -4.76 -10.84 19.76
CA GLY A 29 -5.53 -11.27 18.61
C GLY A 29 -6.73 -10.35 18.35
N LEU A 30 -7.33 -10.48 17.18
CA LEU A 30 -8.41 -9.61 16.73
C LEU A 30 -9.67 -9.77 17.59
N THR A 31 -9.95 -10.97 18.09
CA THR A 31 -11.10 -11.26 18.97
C THR A 31 -10.84 -10.90 20.44
N GLY A 32 -9.60 -10.65 20.83
CA GLY A 32 -9.19 -10.45 22.22
C GLY A 32 -9.41 -9.04 22.79
N PHE A 33 -9.99 -8.12 22.01
CA PHE A 33 -10.37 -6.78 22.47
C PHE A 33 -11.68 -6.32 21.84
N THR A 34 -12.33 -5.35 22.49
CA THR A 34 -13.58 -4.74 22.01
C THR A 34 -13.34 -3.37 21.37
N ILE A 35 -14.25 -2.95 20.49
CA ILE A 35 -14.23 -1.58 19.94
C ILE A 35 -14.31 -0.55 21.08
N GLN A 36 -15.06 -0.84 22.14
CA GLN A 36 -15.16 0.06 23.31
C GLN A 36 -13.80 0.22 23.99
N GLU A 37 -13.09 -0.88 24.26
CA GLU A 37 -11.74 -0.83 24.85
C GLU A 37 -10.76 -0.01 24.00
N LEU A 38 -10.79 -0.21 22.67
CA LEU A 38 -9.98 0.57 21.74
C LEU A 38 -10.33 2.07 21.80
N CYS A 39 -11.62 2.40 21.78
CA CYS A 39 -12.13 3.76 21.86
C CYS A 39 -11.71 4.46 23.15
N ASP A 40 -11.81 3.76 24.28
CA ASP A 40 -11.43 4.30 25.61
C ASP A 40 -9.93 4.61 25.67
N GLN A 41 -9.09 3.76 25.08
CA GLN A 41 -7.64 3.96 25.06
C GLN A 41 -7.20 5.11 24.14
N VAL A 42 -7.97 5.41 23.10
CA VAL A 42 -7.71 6.53 22.18
C VAL A 42 -8.42 7.82 22.63
N GLY A 43 -9.42 7.72 23.51
CA GLY A 43 -10.21 8.86 23.99
C GLY A 43 -11.27 9.33 23.00
N VAL A 44 -11.94 8.41 22.29
CA VAL A 44 -13.00 8.72 21.32
C VAL A 44 -14.27 7.91 21.59
N SER A 45 -15.40 8.32 21.00
CA SER A 45 -16.65 7.55 21.10
C SER A 45 -16.70 6.39 20.09
N ARG A 46 -17.55 5.39 20.34
CA ARG A 46 -17.84 4.33 19.33
C ARG A 46 -18.37 4.90 18.02
N ARG A 47 -19.22 5.94 18.09
CA ARG A 47 -19.70 6.65 16.88
C ARG A 47 -18.53 7.21 16.09
N THR A 48 -17.57 7.83 16.78
CA THR A 48 -16.35 8.34 16.16
C THR A 48 -15.55 7.22 15.51
N PHE A 49 -15.37 6.08 16.17
CA PHE A 49 -14.72 4.91 15.55
C PHE A 49 -15.40 4.48 14.25
N PHE A 50 -16.73 4.29 14.27
CA PHE A 50 -17.48 3.86 13.10
C PHE A 50 -17.53 4.90 11.97
N ASN A 51 -17.29 6.18 12.28
CA ASN A 51 -17.09 7.20 11.25
C ASN A 51 -15.79 7.00 10.46
N TYR A 52 -14.78 6.35 11.04
CA TYR A 52 -13.51 6.04 10.36
C TYR A 52 -13.47 4.61 9.83
N PHE A 53 -13.97 3.64 10.59
CA PHE A 53 -13.75 2.22 10.32
C PHE A 53 -15.04 1.42 10.51
N PRO A 54 -15.54 0.71 9.48
CA PRO A 54 -16.72 -0.13 9.64
C PRO A 54 -16.47 -1.34 10.56
N THR A 55 -15.23 -1.82 10.66
CA THR A 55 -14.87 -3.03 11.41
C THR A 55 -13.53 -2.90 12.15
N LYS A 56 -13.23 -3.86 13.02
CA LYS A 56 -11.91 -3.94 13.68
C LYS A 56 -10.83 -4.23 12.65
N GLU A 57 -11.12 -5.11 11.69
CA GLU A 57 -10.27 -5.47 10.57
C GLU A 57 -9.83 -4.21 9.80
N SER A 58 -10.78 -3.34 9.42
CA SER A 58 -10.45 -2.09 8.73
C SER A 58 -9.58 -1.16 9.57
N ALA A 59 -9.78 -1.12 10.89
CA ALA A 59 -8.95 -0.31 11.79
C ALA A 59 -7.52 -0.86 11.90
N VAL A 60 -7.33 -2.18 11.92
CA VAL A 60 -5.99 -2.79 11.96
C VAL A 60 -5.24 -2.58 10.65
N LEU A 61 -5.94 -2.77 9.53
CA LEU A 61 -5.35 -2.56 8.21
C LEU A 61 -5.09 -1.09 7.92
N GLY A 62 -5.86 -0.18 8.55
CA GLY A 62 -5.78 1.24 8.26
C GLY A 62 -6.32 1.58 6.87
N VAL A 63 -7.18 0.72 6.31
CA VAL A 63 -7.97 1.02 5.10
C VAL A 63 -9.31 1.61 5.51
N GLU A 64 -9.69 2.66 4.79
CA GLU A 64 -11.05 3.20 4.81
C GLU A 64 -11.88 2.47 3.75
N ASN A 65 -13.08 2.96 3.43
CA ASN A 65 -13.88 2.47 2.31
C ASN A 65 -13.24 2.76 0.94
N GLY A 66 -12.10 2.13 0.64
CA GLY A 66 -11.30 2.33 -0.56
C GLY A 66 -10.15 3.32 -0.36
N LEU A 67 -9.09 3.16 -1.16
CA LEU A 67 -7.90 4.02 -1.18
C LEU A 67 -8.23 5.52 -1.20
N ASP A 68 -7.38 6.26 -0.50
CA ASP A 68 -7.23 7.70 -0.58
C ASP A 68 -6.90 8.07 -2.04
N SER A 69 -7.94 8.38 -2.82
CA SER A 69 -7.80 8.73 -4.25
C SER A 69 -6.81 9.87 -4.45
N ALA A 70 -6.59 10.68 -3.42
CA ALA A 70 -5.61 11.75 -3.38
C ALA A 70 -4.18 11.28 -3.70
N LEU A 71 -3.71 10.13 -3.22
CA LEU A 71 -2.34 9.65 -3.51
C LEU A 71 -2.13 9.37 -5.01
N VAL A 72 -3.17 8.86 -5.66
CA VAL A 72 -3.13 8.55 -7.09
C VAL A 72 -3.33 9.81 -7.91
N ASP A 73 -4.25 10.69 -7.50
CA ASP A 73 -4.49 11.98 -8.15
C ASP A 73 -3.25 12.88 -8.05
N ASP A 74 -2.58 12.92 -6.90
CA ASP A 74 -1.32 13.65 -6.67
C ASP A 74 -0.19 13.07 -7.53
N PHE A 75 -0.11 11.74 -7.67
CA PHE A 75 0.87 11.08 -8.53
C PHE A 75 0.66 11.42 -10.02
N LEU A 76 -0.58 11.36 -10.50
CA LEU A 76 -0.93 11.72 -11.87
C LEU A 76 -0.67 13.21 -12.13
N ALA A 77 -1.03 14.08 -11.18
CA ALA A 77 -0.77 15.52 -11.25
C ALA A 77 0.74 15.82 -11.30
N ALA A 78 1.55 15.20 -10.44
CA ALA A 78 3.01 15.37 -10.43
C ALA A 78 3.66 14.98 -11.76
N ARG A 79 3.18 13.90 -12.40
CA ARG A 79 3.70 13.46 -13.72
C ARG A 79 3.23 14.32 -14.89
N ALA A 80 2.12 15.04 -14.77
CA ALA A 80 1.63 15.95 -15.80
C ALA A 80 2.49 17.23 -15.92
N VAL A 81 3.13 17.67 -14.82
CA VAL A 81 3.88 18.93 -14.75
C VAL A 81 5.26 18.86 -15.43
N HIS A 82 5.86 17.66 -15.59
CA HIS A 82 7.19 17.50 -16.20
C HIS A 82 7.24 16.39 -17.26
N PRO A 83 6.79 16.64 -18.50
CA PRO A 83 6.75 15.65 -19.57
C PRO A 83 8.14 15.19 -20.06
N GLU A 84 9.14 16.07 -19.97
CA GLU A 84 10.45 15.90 -20.61
C GLU A 84 11.50 15.21 -19.72
N ALA A 85 11.25 15.09 -18.42
CA ALA A 85 12.18 14.55 -17.41
C ALA A 85 11.84 13.13 -16.94
N ARG A 86 11.02 12.41 -17.71
CA ARG A 86 10.33 11.19 -17.23
C ARG A 86 11.30 10.03 -17.00
N ARG A 87 11.67 9.80 -15.74
CA ARG A 87 12.09 8.48 -15.28
C ARG A 87 10.98 7.45 -15.58
N PRO A 88 11.34 6.16 -15.79
CA PRO A 88 10.36 5.11 -16.01
C PRO A 88 9.23 5.16 -14.98
N LEU A 89 7.97 4.99 -15.42
CA LEU A 89 6.78 5.05 -14.53
C LEU A 89 6.93 4.16 -13.29
N VAL A 90 7.54 2.99 -13.47
CA VAL A 90 7.79 2.03 -12.38
C VAL A 90 8.69 2.61 -11.28
N ASP A 91 9.63 3.50 -11.60
CA ASP A 91 10.50 4.11 -10.59
C ASP A 91 9.73 5.09 -9.69
N ASP A 92 8.76 5.83 -10.23
CA ASP A 92 7.89 6.69 -9.42
C ASP A 92 6.93 5.85 -8.57
N LEU A 93 6.38 4.78 -9.14
CA LEU A 93 5.51 3.86 -8.42
C LEU A 93 6.24 3.17 -7.26
N VAL A 94 7.52 2.82 -7.42
CA VAL A 94 8.36 2.28 -6.34
C VAL A 94 8.47 3.26 -5.19
N GLU A 95 8.79 4.53 -5.46
CA GLU A 95 8.93 5.53 -4.39
C GLU A 95 7.61 5.81 -3.68
N VAL A 96 6.49 5.85 -4.41
CA VAL A 96 5.15 5.97 -3.82
C VAL A 96 4.83 4.78 -2.93
N ALA A 97 5.09 3.55 -3.39
CA ALA A 97 4.82 2.34 -2.61
C ALA A 97 5.69 2.27 -1.34
N ILE A 98 6.97 2.64 -1.44
CA ILE A 98 7.87 2.69 -0.28
C ILE A 98 7.40 3.75 0.71
N GLY A 99 7.15 4.98 0.24
CA GLY A 99 6.69 6.07 1.10
C GLY A 99 5.34 5.75 1.77
N HIS A 100 4.43 5.10 1.05
CA HIS A 100 3.17 4.63 1.61
C HIS A 100 3.40 3.57 2.71
N PHE A 101 4.27 2.60 2.45
CA PHE A 101 4.60 1.54 3.42
C PHE A 101 5.25 2.10 4.69
N GLU A 102 6.20 3.02 4.55
CA GLU A 102 6.86 3.69 5.67
C GLU A 102 5.88 4.57 6.46
N ALA A 103 4.99 5.29 5.78
CA ALA A 103 3.98 6.13 6.42
C ALA A 103 2.95 5.33 7.23
N MET A 104 2.73 4.05 6.90
CA MET A 104 1.87 3.18 7.70
C MET A 104 2.45 2.88 9.08
N SER A 105 3.78 2.87 9.22
CA SER A 105 4.47 2.47 10.46
C SER A 105 5.66 3.40 10.74
N PRO A 106 5.41 4.65 11.21
CA PRO A 106 6.45 5.68 11.30
C PRO A 106 7.53 5.38 12.36
N THR A 107 7.23 4.51 13.32
CA THR A 107 8.17 4.11 14.38
C THR A 107 8.44 2.61 14.33
N ALA A 108 9.59 2.19 14.88
CA ALA A 108 9.91 0.77 15.02
C ALA A 108 8.88 0.00 15.86
N SER A 109 8.23 0.66 16.83
CA SER A 109 7.15 0.05 17.61
C SER A 109 5.89 -0.15 16.77
N ASP A 110 5.51 0.84 15.96
CA ASP A 110 4.35 0.73 15.06
C ASP A 110 4.57 -0.39 14.03
N LEU A 111 5.81 -0.51 13.54
CA LEU A 111 6.21 -1.57 12.62
C LEU A 111 6.12 -2.95 13.27
N ALA A 112 6.64 -3.09 14.50
CA ALA A 112 6.55 -4.34 15.25
C ALA A 112 5.10 -4.73 15.55
N ASP A 113 4.25 -3.77 15.92
CA ASP A 113 2.81 -4.01 16.14
C ASP A 113 2.09 -4.36 14.83
N PHE A 114 2.45 -3.72 13.70
CA PHE A 114 1.92 -4.09 12.39
C PHE A 114 2.29 -5.54 12.02
N VAL A 115 3.57 -5.87 12.02
CA VAL A 115 4.07 -7.22 11.69
C VAL A 115 3.46 -8.25 12.65
N GLY A 116 3.47 -7.99 13.96
CA GLY A 116 2.89 -8.86 14.96
C GLY A 116 1.38 -9.07 14.76
N SER A 117 0.63 -8.03 14.37
CA SER A 117 -0.79 -8.17 14.06
C SER A 117 -1.06 -9.06 12.84
N MET A 118 -0.24 -8.94 11.79
CA MET A 118 -0.36 -9.75 10.58
C MET A 118 0.01 -11.21 10.83
N GLN A 119 1.09 -11.46 11.58
CA GLN A 119 1.51 -12.81 11.94
C GLN A 119 0.50 -13.50 12.88
N ARG A 120 -0.09 -12.75 13.81
CA ARG A 120 -1.14 -13.25 14.72
C ARG A 120 -2.42 -13.59 13.98
N GLU A 121 -2.77 -12.82 12.95
CA GLU A 121 -4.01 -12.94 12.19
C GLU A 121 -3.75 -12.97 10.67
N PRO A 122 -3.20 -14.07 10.10
CA PRO A 122 -2.79 -14.12 8.69
C PRO A 122 -3.90 -13.81 7.68
N LYS A 123 -5.17 -14.02 8.06
CA LYS A 123 -6.34 -13.62 7.26
C LYS A 123 -6.40 -12.12 6.96
N LEU A 124 -5.78 -11.28 7.80
CA LEU A 124 -5.69 -9.85 7.56
C LEU A 124 -4.77 -9.52 6.37
N ILE A 125 -3.76 -10.34 6.10
CA ILE A 125 -2.91 -10.20 4.91
C ILE A 125 -3.76 -10.39 3.65
N ALA A 126 -4.56 -11.46 3.60
CA ALA A 126 -5.46 -11.71 2.48
C ALA A 126 -6.47 -10.56 2.32
N ALA A 127 -7.06 -10.09 3.40
CA ALA A 127 -7.99 -8.95 3.38
C ALA A 127 -7.32 -7.65 2.88
N MET A 128 -6.08 -7.39 3.26
CA MET A 128 -5.29 -6.25 2.78
C MET A 128 -5.05 -6.33 1.28
N ILE A 129 -4.65 -7.51 0.79
CA ILE A 129 -4.40 -7.76 -0.63
C ILE A 129 -5.70 -7.60 -1.45
N ASP A 130 -6.81 -8.12 -0.97
CA ASP A 130 -8.09 -8.07 -1.69
C ASP A 130 -8.71 -6.66 -1.68
N SER A 131 -8.51 -5.88 -0.61
CA SER A 131 -8.86 -4.46 -0.58
C SER A 131 -8.11 -3.69 -1.68
N GLY A 132 -6.78 -3.84 -1.71
CA GLY A 132 -5.94 -3.17 -2.71
C GLY A 132 -6.33 -3.49 -4.15
N ARG A 133 -6.65 -4.77 -4.43
CA ARG A 133 -7.09 -5.22 -5.75
C ARG A 133 -8.43 -4.62 -6.17
N SER A 134 -9.41 -4.63 -5.27
CA SER A 134 -10.75 -4.06 -5.51
C SER A 134 -10.67 -2.56 -5.79
N GLU A 135 -9.76 -1.85 -5.12
CA GLU A 135 -9.53 -0.42 -5.31
C GLU A 135 -8.84 -0.12 -6.64
N GLN A 136 -7.86 -0.93 -7.01
CA GLN A 136 -7.20 -0.85 -8.31
C GLN A 136 -8.18 -1.04 -9.47
N GLU A 137 -9.08 -2.02 -9.39
CA GLU A 137 -10.09 -2.25 -10.42
C GLU A 137 -10.99 -1.02 -10.61
N ARG A 138 -11.42 -0.40 -9.49
CA ARG A 138 -12.19 0.86 -9.52
C ARG A 138 -11.40 2.01 -10.13
N PHE A 139 -10.10 2.10 -9.86
CA PHE A 139 -9.25 3.13 -10.45
C PHE A 139 -9.09 2.94 -11.96
N ILE A 140 -8.78 1.71 -12.40
CA ILE A 140 -8.65 1.36 -13.81
C ILE A 140 -9.97 1.62 -14.55
N ALA A 141 -11.12 1.33 -13.94
CA ALA A 141 -12.44 1.65 -14.50
C ALA A 141 -12.63 3.16 -14.69
N ARG A 142 -12.32 3.97 -13.67
CA ARG A 142 -12.40 5.45 -13.77
C ARG A 142 -11.47 6.02 -14.82
N LEU A 143 -10.25 5.49 -14.95
CA LEU A 143 -9.33 5.87 -16.02
C LEU A 143 -9.92 5.59 -17.40
N ALA A 144 -10.55 4.42 -17.59
CA ALA A 144 -11.21 4.04 -18.83
C ALA A 144 -12.37 4.98 -19.20
N GLU A 145 -13.17 5.39 -18.22
CA GLU A 145 -14.25 6.36 -18.43
C GLU A 145 -13.70 7.75 -18.84
N SER A 146 -12.57 8.17 -18.27
CA SER A 146 -12.01 9.51 -18.51
C SER A 146 -11.23 9.68 -19.82
N GLN A 147 -10.69 8.60 -20.39
CA GLN A 147 -9.75 8.65 -21.53
C GLN A 147 -10.39 8.27 -22.89
N GLY A 148 -11.67 7.86 -22.90
CA GLY A 148 -12.36 7.47 -24.14
C GLY A 148 -11.70 6.28 -24.85
N ASP A 149 -11.50 6.39 -26.17
CA ASP A 149 -10.93 5.31 -27.03
C ASP A 149 -9.41 5.11 -26.90
N ALA A 150 -8.74 5.70 -25.90
CA ALA A 150 -7.32 5.49 -25.70
C ALA A 150 -7.01 4.01 -25.37
N ASP A 151 -5.95 3.46 -25.96
CA ASP A 151 -5.46 2.13 -25.58
C ASP A 151 -4.86 2.15 -24.17
N LEU A 152 -5.63 1.63 -23.21
CA LEU A 152 -5.22 1.54 -21.81
C LEU A 152 -4.49 0.25 -21.46
N LEU A 153 -4.33 -0.69 -22.40
CA LEU A 153 -3.69 -1.98 -22.14
C LEU A 153 -2.28 -1.83 -21.53
N PRO A 154 -1.39 -0.94 -22.01
CA PRO A 154 -0.06 -0.76 -21.41
C PRO A 154 -0.12 -0.29 -19.96
N ILE A 155 -1.05 0.63 -19.64
CA ILE A 155 -1.24 1.16 -18.28
C ILE A 155 -1.79 0.07 -17.36
N ARG A 156 -2.78 -0.71 -17.83
CA ARG A 156 -3.36 -1.83 -17.08
C ARG A 156 -2.30 -2.88 -16.76
N VAL A 157 -1.49 -3.28 -17.74
CA VAL A 157 -0.40 -4.24 -17.55
C VAL A 157 0.62 -3.70 -16.55
N ALA A 158 1.06 -2.45 -16.69
CA ALA A 158 2.02 -1.84 -15.77
C ALA A 158 1.52 -1.81 -14.32
N ILE A 159 0.25 -1.42 -14.09
CA ILE A 159 -0.35 -1.37 -12.76
C ILE A 159 -0.46 -2.77 -12.16
N VAL A 160 -1.04 -3.74 -12.89
CA VAL A 160 -1.23 -5.12 -12.39
C VAL A 160 0.11 -5.79 -12.11
N THR A 161 1.10 -5.63 -12.98
CA THR A 161 2.44 -6.17 -12.75
C THR A 161 3.08 -5.53 -11.53
N PHE A 162 3.02 -4.21 -11.38
CA PHE A 162 3.58 -3.53 -10.22
C PHE A 162 2.91 -3.96 -8.90
N GLU A 163 1.58 -4.05 -8.88
CA GLU A 163 0.80 -4.56 -7.74
C GLU A 163 1.24 -5.98 -7.36
N ALA A 164 1.48 -6.86 -8.34
CA ALA A 164 1.98 -8.21 -8.08
C ALA A 164 3.38 -8.21 -7.43
N LEU A 165 4.28 -7.30 -7.85
CA LEU A 165 5.60 -7.15 -7.24
C LEU A 165 5.50 -6.63 -5.80
N VAL A 166 4.61 -5.67 -5.53
CA VAL A 166 4.32 -5.18 -4.16
C VAL A 166 3.77 -6.30 -3.29
N ARG A 167 2.80 -7.08 -3.78
CA ARG A 167 2.21 -8.23 -3.07
C ARG A 167 3.27 -9.26 -2.69
N LEU A 168 4.13 -9.63 -3.64
CA LEU A 168 5.25 -10.54 -3.39
C LEU A 168 6.24 -9.95 -2.37
N SER A 169 6.39 -8.63 -2.32
CA SER A 169 7.21 -7.93 -1.33
C SER A 169 6.64 -7.94 0.06
N ILE A 170 5.35 -7.69 0.20
CA ILE A 170 4.64 -7.76 1.48
C ILE A 170 4.73 -9.18 2.03
N ASP A 171 4.50 -10.19 1.21
CA ASP A 171 4.54 -11.59 1.64
C ASP A 171 5.91 -11.98 2.21
N THR A 172 6.99 -11.69 1.49
CA THR A 172 8.35 -11.94 1.99
C THR A 172 8.71 -11.07 3.18
N TYR A 173 8.26 -9.83 3.22
CA TYR A 173 8.51 -8.95 4.36
C TYR A 173 7.87 -9.49 5.65
N LEU A 174 6.65 -10.04 5.56
CA LEU A 174 5.90 -10.53 6.73
C LEU A 174 6.34 -11.93 7.19
N HIS A 175 6.84 -12.76 6.27
CA HIS A 175 7.22 -14.16 6.53
C HIS A 175 8.73 -14.41 6.52
N GLY A 176 9.55 -13.42 6.17
CA GLY A 176 11.01 -13.53 6.12
C GLY A 176 11.62 -13.78 7.50
N ALA A 177 12.60 -14.68 7.56
CA ALA A 177 13.37 -14.95 8.79
C ALA A 177 14.34 -13.81 9.13
N ASP A 178 14.82 -13.09 8.12
CA ASP A 178 15.73 -11.95 8.25
C ASP A 178 14.96 -10.62 8.18
N VAL A 179 15.42 -9.63 8.95
CA VAL A 179 14.85 -8.27 8.93
C VAL A 179 15.41 -7.52 7.74
N VAL A 180 14.82 -7.73 6.56
CA VAL A 180 15.13 -6.97 5.35
C VAL A 180 14.14 -5.81 5.20
N PRO A 181 14.58 -4.56 4.98
CA PRO A 181 13.70 -3.43 4.74
C PRO A 181 12.80 -3.67 3.52
N PHE A 182 11.50 -3.36 3.64
CA PHE A 182 10.53 -3.49 2.54
C PHE A 182 11.01 -2.85 1.23
N ALA A 183 11.65 -1.68 1.33
CA ALA A 183 12.20 -0.95 0.20
C ALA A 183 13.22 -1.77 -0.60
N ASP A 184 14.10 -2.51 0.09
CA ASP A 184 15.14 -3.31 -0.56
C ASP A 184 14.51 -4.51 -1.27
N ILE A 185 13.55 -5.18 -0.62
CA ILE A 185 12.85 -6.31 -1.22
C ILE A 185 12.05 -5.87 -2.45
N LEU A 186 11.35 -4.73 -2.40
CA LEU A 186 10.60 -4.21 -3.55
C LEU A 186 11.52 -3.82 -4.71
N ARG A 187 12.63 -3.12 -4.43
CA ARG A 187 13.62 -2.74 -5.44
C ARG A 187 14.25 -3.95 -6.12
N GLU A 188 14.56 -5.00 -5.36
CA GLU A 188 15.08 -6.26 -5.89
C GLU A 188 14.09 -6.90 -6.88
N ARG A 189 12.82 -6.98 -6.53
CA ARG A 189 11.77 -7.54 -7.41
C ARG A 189 11.55 -6.73 -8.67
N VAL A 190 11.56 -5.40 -8.56
CA VAL A 190 11.45 -4.51 -9.73
C VAL A 190 12.66 -4.67 -10.64
N ARG A 191 13.86 -4.83 -10.07
CA ARG A 191 15.06 -5.13 -10.85
C ARG A 191 14.94 -6.47 -11.58
N ALA A 192 14.51 -7.53 -10.90
CA ALA A 192 14.30 -8.83 -11.51
C ALA A 192 13.26 -8.79 -12.65
N ALA A 193 12.16 -8.04 -12.46
CA ALA A 193 11.17 -7.84 -13.52
C ALA A 193 11.75 -7.10 -14.73
N ARG A 194 12.58 -6.06 -14.50
CA ARG A 194 13.27 -5.35 -15.60
C ARG A 194 14.19 -6.27 -16.40
N GLU A 195 14.92 -7.14 -15.73
CA GLU A 195 15.82 -8.10 -16.38
C GLU A 195 15.03 -9.12 -17.23
N LEU A 196 13.85 -9.55 -16.77
CA LEU A 196 12.97 -10.47 -17.49
C LEU A 196 12.40 -9.84 -18.78
N PHE A 197 12.05 -8.55 -18.75
CA PHE A 197 11.44 -7.84 -19.87
C PHE A 197 12.44 -7.03 -20.71
N ALA A 198 13.72 -7.01 -20.34
CA ALA A 198 14.76 -6.45 -21.17
C ALA A 198 14.94 -7.31 -22.44
N PRO A 199 15.30 -6.72 -23.60
CA PRO A 199 15.70 -7.51 -24.75
C PRO A 199 16.83 -8.44 -24.34
N LEU A 200 16.65 -9.76 -24.50
CA LEU A 200 17.71 -10.73 -24.27
C LEU A 200 18.93 -10.33 -25.13
N PRO A 201 20.17 -10.36 -24.59
CA PRO A 201 21.34 -10.07 -25.40
C PRO A 201 21.35 -11.02 -26.59
N THR A 202 21.23 -10.46 -27.80
CA THR A 202 21.40 -11.21 -29.04
C THR A 202 22.83 -11.70 -29.06
N LYS A 203 23.03 -12.96 -28.63
CA LYS A 203 24.28 -13.66 -28.80
C LYS A 203 24.56 -13.61 -30.30
N ARG A 204 25.49 -12.74 -30.74
CA ARG A 204 25.96 -12.76 -32.12
C ARG A 204 26.50 -14.16 -32.34
N LEU A 205 25.77 -14.96 -33.09
CA LEU A 205 26.31 -16.17 -33.71
C LEU A 205 27.45 -15.68 -34.58
N VAL A 206 28.67 -15.75 -34.06
CA VAL A 206 29.88 -15.62 -34.87
C VAL A 206 29.80 -16.80 -35.85
N PRO A 207 29.76 -16.56 -37.17
CA PRO A 207 29.83 -17.65 -38.12
C PRO A 207 31.19 -18.34 -37.88
N SER A 208 31.18 -19.64 -37.57
CA SER A 208 32.42 -20.40 -37.55
C SER A 208 33.01 -20.45 -38.96
N PRO A 209 34.35 -20.35 -39.09
CA PRO A 209 35.05 -20.23 -40.37
C PRO A 209 34.91 -21.47 -41.26
#